data_AF-A0A7V9SD44-F1
#
_entry.id   AF-A0A7V9SD44-F1
#
_cell.length_a   1.000
_cell.length_b   1.000
_cell.length_c   1.000
_cell.angle_alpha   90.00
_cell.angle_beta   90.00
_cell.angle_gamma   90.00
#
_symmetry.space_group_name_H-M   'P 1'
#
loop_
_entity.id
_entity.type
_entity.pdbx_description
1 polymer ?
#
loop_
_entity_poly.entity_id
_entity_poly.type
_entity_poly.pdbx_seq_one_letter_code
_entity_poly.pdbx_strand_id
1 'polypeptide(L)' 'MVIGSGGLLGLAKEAGFIPAVQPILSELRAAGLFISDPAVREILDVAGEE' A
#
# COMPACT_ATOMS: atom_id res chain seq x y z
N MET A 1 -9.87 -12.95 -5.30
CA MET A 1 -9.04 -11.85 -4.76
C MET A 1 -8.21 -11.31 -5.90
N VAL A 2 -8.42 -10.05 -6.29
CA VAL A 2 -7.49 -9.36 -7.19
C VAL A 2 -6.48 -8.66 -6.28
N ILE A 3 -5.23 -9.16 -6.24
CA ILE A 3 -4.15 -8.48 -5.54
C ILE A 3 -3.73 -7.33 -6.45
N GLY A 4 -4.24 -6.12 -6.19
CA GLY A 4 -3.74 -4.90 -6.81
C GLY A 4 -2.35 -4.52 -6.28
N SER A 5 -1.76 -3.47 -6.84
CA SER A 5 -0.42 -2.97 -6.44
C SER A 5 -0.31 -2.73 -4.94
N GLY A 6 -1.40 -2.31 -4.28
CA GLY A 6 -1.47 -2.12 -2.83
C GLY A 6 -1.33 -3.41 -2.02
N GLY A 7 -1.93 -4.51 -2.47
CA GLY A 7 -1.79 -5.81 -1.79
C GLY A 7 -0.37 -6.36 -1.89
N LEU A 8 0.34 -6.07 -2.98
CA LEU A 8 1.76 -6.43 -3.13
C LEU A 8 2.65 -5.67 -2.14
N LEU A 9 2.33 -4.40 -1.84
CA LEU A 9 3.05 -3.62 -0.83
C LEU A 9 2.83 -4.16 0.58
N GLY A 10 1.59 -4.53 0.93
CA GLY A 10 1.29 -5.18 2.21
C GLY A 10 2.12 -6.46 2.41
N LEU A 11 2.12 -7.34 1.40
CA LEU A 11 2.92 -8.58 1.42
C LEU A 11 4.42 -8.31 1.52
N ALA A 12 4.92 -7.27 0.83
CA ALA A 12 6.32 -6.90 0.88
C ALA A 12 6.74 -6.44 2.29
N LYS A 13 5.85 -5.77 3.03
CA LYS A 13 6.09 -5.39 4.42
C LYS A 13 6.06 -6.60 5.35
N GLU A 14 5.05 -7.47 5.24
CA GLU A 14 4.98 -8.71 6.04
C GLU A 14 6.22 -9.59 5.85
N ALA A 15 6.74 -9.65 4.63
CA ALA A 15 7.97 -10.37 4.31
C ALA A 15 9.27 -9.62 4.71
N GLY A 16 9.17 -8.41 5.25
CA GLY A 16 10.32 -7.62 5.70
C GLY A 16 11.17 -6.98 4.59
N PHE A 17 10.68 -6.96 3.35
CA PHE A 17 11.39 -6.32 2.22
C PHE A 17 11.36 -4.79 2.30
N ILE A 18 10.27 -4.24 2.84
CA ILE A 18 10.10 -2.80 3.03
C ILE A 18 9.70 -2.51 4.48
N PRO A 19 10.19 -1.39 5.05
CA PRO A 19 9.85 -1.03 6.42
C PRO A 19 8.47 -0.40 6.56
N ALA A 20 7.94 0.23 5.50
CA ALA A 20 6.66 0.92 5.50
C ALA A 20 6.02 0.97 4.10
N VAL A 21 4.69 0.95 4.04
CA VAL A 21 3.87 0.96 2.82
C VAL A 21 3.43 2.38 2.45
N GLN A 22 3.13 3.22 3.44
CA GLN A 22 2.70 4.61 3.27
C GLN A 22 3.57 5.49 2.36
N PRO A 23 4.93 5.49 2.45
CA PRO A 23 5.75 6.31 1.57
C PRO A 23 5.63 5.87 0.10
N ILE A 24 5.63 4.57 -0.16
CA ILE A 24 5.53 4.03 -1.52
C ILE A 24 4.14 4.29 -2.11
N LEU A 25 3.08 4.17 -1.31
CA LEU A 25 1.73 4.56 -1.72
C LEU A 25 1.65 6.04 -2.11
N SER A 26 2.33 6.90 -1.36
CA SER A 26 2.38 8.34 -1.63
C SER A 26 3.11 8.63 -2.94
N GLU A 27 4.23 7.95 -3.21
CA GLU A 27 4.94 8.05 -4.49
C GLU A 27 4.10 7.55 -5.67
N LEU A 28 3.36 6.44 -5.51
CA LEU A 28 2.46 5.93 -6.55
C LEU A 28 1.33 6.92 -6.88
N ARG A 29 0.72 7.54 -5.86
CA ARG A 29 -0.28 8.60 -6.08
C ARG A 29 0.35 9.82 -6.77
N ALA A 30 1.54 10.23 -6.36
CA ALA A 30 2.27 11.33 -6.98
C ALA A 30 2.65 11.04 -8.44
N ALA A 31 2.91 9.78 -8.79
CA ALA A 31 3.16 9.31 -10.15
C ALA A 31 1.88 9.24 -11.02
N GLY A 32 0.72 9.59 -10.48
CA GLY A 32 -0.55 9.64 -11.19
C GLY A 32 -1.37 8.35 -11.15
N LEU A 33 -1.01 7.36 -10.31
CA LEU A 33 -1.92 6.26 -10.05
C LEU A 33 -3.09 6.74 -9.20
N PHE A 34 -4.30 6.53 -9.71
CA PHE A 34 -5.49 6.73 -8.92
C PHE A 34 -5.67 5.57 -7.92
N ILE A 35 -5.48 5.88 -6.65
CA ILE A 35 -5.83 5.01 -5.53
C ILE A 35 -6.85 5.78 -4.69
N SER A 36 -8.04 5.21 -4.54
CA SER A 36 -9.10 5.84 -3.74
C SER A 36 -8.70 5.88 -2.27
N ASP A 37 -9.11 6.91 -1.53
CA ASP A 37 -8.84 7.01 -0.09
C ASP A 37 -9.33 5.79 0.72
N PRO A 38 -10.50 5.17 0.45
CA PRO A 38 -10.86 3.92 1.11
C PRO A 38 -9.87 2.78 0.82
N ALA A 39 -9.34 2.68 -0.40
CA ALA A 39 -8.34 1.65 -0.73
C ALA A 39 -7.00 1.93 -0.04
N VAL A 40 -6.56 3.20 0.04
CA VAL A 40 -5.37 3.57 0.82
C VAL A 40 -5.53 3.13 2.28
N ARG A 41 -6.68 3.42 2.87
CA ARG A 41 -6.98 3.07 4.26
C ARG A 41 -6.97 1.57 4.51
N GLU A 42 -7.57 0.79 3.60
CA GLU A 42 -7.57 -0.66 3.68
C GLU A 42 -6.16 -1.25 3.53
N ILE A 43 -5.34 -0.69 2.63
CA ILE A 43 -3.95 -1.15 2.45
C ILE A 43 -3.10 -0.84 3.69
N LEU A 44 -3.25 0.35 4.27
CA LEU A 44 -2.54 0.72 5.49
C LEU A 44 -2.98 -0.15 6.67
N ASP A 45 -4.29 -0.37 6.85
CA ASP A 45 -4.84 -1.24 7.91
C ASP A 45 -4.29 -2.68 7.81
N VAL A 46 -4.30 -3.28 6.61
CA VAL A 46 -3.73 -4.61 6.36
C VAL A 46 -2.21 -4.62 6.60
N ALA A 47 -1.51 -3.51 6.30
CA ALA A 47 -0.09 -3.36 6.57
C ALA A 47 0.22 -3.05 8.05
N GLY A 48 -0.78 -2.87 8.92
CA GLY A 48 -0.59 -2.43 10.30
C GLY A 48 -0.03 -1.00 10.39
N GLU A 49 -0.43 -0.12 9.48
CA GLU A 49 -0.10 1.32 9.42
C GLU A 49 -1.39 2.15 9.59
N GLU A 50 -1.29 3.28 10.28
CA GLU A 50 -2.42 4.23 10.50
C GLU A 50 -2.36 5.45 9.59
#